data_AF-A0A6J5FRZ1-F1
#
_entry.id   AF-A0A6J5FRZ1-F1
#
_cell.length_a   1.000
_cell.length_b   1.000
_cell.length_c   1.000
_cell.angle_alpha   90.00
_cell.angle_beta   90.00
_cell.angle_gamma   90.00
#
_symmetry.space_group_name_H-M   'P 1'
#
loop_
_entity.id
_entity.type
_entity.pdbx_description
1 polymer ?
#
loop_
_entity_poly.entity_id
_entity_poly.type
_entity_poly.pdbx_seq_one_letter_code
_entity_poly.pdbx_strand_id
1 'polypeptide(L)'
;MKTDTEASARVEERKKAGPHLTAHEHVGLNGRIAVAITNVVGTMWCAYVFAAIALVSLPSAIQGGVAALVAWLAQTFLQLVLLSVIMVGQKVAAAASDKQALQTYKDAEALLKLQDEMRRLIEINNTLTEAIHGAVQEMRNPAARQPSVTGESRPQTR
;
A
#
# COMPACT_ATOMS: atom_id res chain seq x y z
N MET A 1 -14.43 -13.04 -26.03
CA MET A 1 -13.88 -11.69 -26.22
C MET A 1 -14.76 -10.65 -25.51
N LYS A 2 -14.88 -10.75 -24.18
CA LYS A 2 -15.62 -9.82 -23.30
C LYS A 2 -14.91 -9.69 -21.94
N THR A 3 -14.22 -10.75 -21.53
CA THR A 3 -13.46 -10.88 -20.28
C THR A 3 -12.22 -9.99 -20.18
N ASP A 4 -11.49 -9.72 -21.27
CA ASP A 4 -10.26 -8.92 -21.19
C ASP A 4 -10.53 -7.42 -21.00
N THR A 5 -11.54 -6.86 -21.67
CA THR A 5 -11.89 -5.44 -21.57
C THR A 5 -12.39 -5.05 -20.16
N GLU A 6 -13.19 -5.93 -19.54
CA GLU A 6 -13.69 -5.74 -18.16
C GLU A 6 -12.60 -5.88 -17.10
N ALA A 7 -11.55 -6.67 -17.37
CA ALA A 7 -10.41 -6.82 -16.49
C ALA A 7 -9.52 -5.56 -16.53
N SER A 8 -9.23 -5.03 -17.73
CA SER A 8 -8.47 -3.77 -17.88
C SER A 8 -9.19 -2.56 -17.30
N ALA A 9 -10.53 -2.47 -17.43
CA ALA A 9 -11.32 -1.38 -16.86
C ALA A 9 -11.27 -1.35 -15.32
N ARG A 10 -11.36 -2.52 -14.67
CA ARG A 10 -11.24 -2.64 -13.21
C ARG A 10 -9.84 -2.29 -12.70
N VAL A 11 -8.80 -2.60 -13.47
CA VAL A 11 -7.41 -2.25 -13.14
C VAL A 11 -7.20 -0.73 -13.25
N GLU A 12 -7.80 -0.06 -14.24
CA GLU A 12 -7.75 1.40 -14.35
C GLU A 12 -8.54 2.12 -13.24
N GLU A 13 -9.72 1.62 -12.86
CA GLU A 13 -10.45 2.17 -11.71
C GLU A 13 -9.66 2.06 -10.41
N ARG A 14 -8.99 0.92 -10.18
CA ARG A 14 -8.14 0.69 -9.00
C ARG A 14 -6.88 1.56 -9.01
N LYS A 15 -6.37 1.93 -10.19
CA LYS A 15 -5.29 2.94 -10.33
C LYS A 15 -5.76 4.34 -9.96
N LYS A 16 -7.01 4.70 -10.27
CA LYS A 16 -7.60 6.02 -9.93
C LYS A 16 -8.06 6.13 -8.48
N ALA A 17 -8.54 5.04 -7.89
CA ALA A 17 -9.09 5.02 -6.52
C ALA A 17 -8.03 4.94 -5.40
N GLY A 18 -6.81 4.47 -5.70
CA GLY A 18 -5.76 4.30 -4.70
C GLY A 18 -6.06 3.17 -3.69
N PRO A 19 -5.29 3.06 -2.59
CA PRO A 19 -5.60 2.11 -1.52
C PRO A 19 -6.89 2.50 -0.80
N HIS A 20 -7.67 1.52 -0.36
CA HIS A 20 -8.79 1.77 0.54
C HIS A 20 -8.25 1.94 1.97
N LEU A 21 -8.10 3.19 2.42
CA LEU A 21 -7.76 3.51 3.81
C LEU A 21 -9.01 3.81 4.62
N THR A 22 -9.04 3.39 5.89
CA THR A 22 -10.11 3.77 6.81
C THR A 22 -10.15 5.29 7.03
N ALA A 23 -9.03 6.00 6.85
CA ALA A 23 -8.96 7.45 6.85
C ALA A 23 -9.77 8.15 5.73
N HIS A 24 -10.05 7.47 4.62
CA HIS A 24 -10.83 8.03 3.50
C HIS A 24 -12.32 7.66 3.55
N GLU A 25 -12.75 6.98 4.61
CA GLU A 25 -14.16 6.66 4.80
C GLU A 25 -14.93 7.97 5.06
N HIS A 26 -15.92 8.26 4.21
CA HIS A 26 -16.73 9.47 4.30
C HIS A 26 -17.60 9.44 5.56
N VAL A 27 -17.07 9.95 6.66
CA VAL A 27 -17.83 10.23 7.88
C VAL A 27 -18.62 11.53 7.68
N GLY A 28 -19.95 11.44 7.74
CA GLY A 28 -20.85 12.60 7.76
C GLY A 28 -20.56 13.55 8.94
N LEU A 29 -21.31 14.65 9.06
CA LEU A 29 -21.11 15.65 10.13
C LEU A 29 -21.04 15.02 11.53
N ASN A 30 -21.95 14.09 11.82
CA ASN A 30 -21.97 13.34 13.09
C ASN A 30 -20.75 12.44 13.27
N GLY A 31 -20.24 11.85 12.18
CA GLY A 31 -19.03 11.04 12.21
C GLY A 31 -17.77 11.88 12.47
N ARG A 32 -17.69 13.11 11.96
CA ARG A 32 -16.59 14.03 12.29
C ARG A 32 -16.58 14.42 13.77
N ILE A 33 -17.76 14.64 14.36
CA ILE A 33 -17.89 14.91 15.80
C ILE A 33 -17.50 13.67 16.61
N ALA A 34 -17.97 12.48 16.21
CA ALA A 34 -17.60 11.23 16.87
C ALA A 34 -16.08 11.00 16.81
N VAL A 35 -15.45 11.16 15.65
CA VAL A 35 -13.98 11.03 15.50
C VAL A 35 -13.24 12.08 16.33
N ALA A 36 -13.74 13.32 16.43
CA ALA A 36 -13.13 14.35 17.26
C ALA A 36 -13.17 13.99 18.76
N ILE A 37 -14.33 13.55 19.25
CA ILE A 37 -14.49 13.10 20.64
C ILE A 37 -13.58 11.90 20.91
N THR A 38 -13.61 10.90 20.03
CA THR A 38 -12.77 9.70 20.13
C THR A 38 -11.28 10.02 20.01
N ASN A 39 -10.89 11.07 19.28
CA ASN A 39 -9.50 11.51 19.23
C ASN A 39 -9.03 12.15 20.54
N VAL A 40 -9.90 12.88 21.23
CA VAL A 40 -9.59 13.50 22.53
C VAL A 40 -9.55 12.44 23.63
N VAL A 41 -10.58 11.59 23.72
CA VAL A 41 -10.67 10.47 24.68
C VAL A 41 -9.63 9.38 24.38
N GLY A 42 -9.24 9.28 23.10
CA GLY A 42 -8.26 8.35 22.55
C GLY A 42 -6.79 8.71 22.77
N THR A 43 -6.50 9.77 23.53
CA THR A 43 -5.14 10.12 23.93
C THR A 43 -4.97 9.77 25.42
N MET A 44 -3.75 9.46 25.87
CA MET A 44 -3.41 9.15 27.28
C MET A 44 -3.97 10.15 28.31
N TRP A 45 -4.46 11.30 27.86
CA TRP A 45 -5.18 12.33 28.60
C TRP A 45 -6.35 11.82 29.44
N CYS A 46 -7.14 10.85 28.95
CA CYS A 46 -8.29 10.34 29.71
C CYS A 46 -7.84 9.65 31.01
N ALA A 47 -6.75 8.88 30.96
CA ALA A 47 -6.16 8.26 32.14
C ALA A 47 -5.68 9.31 33.16
N TYR A 48 -5.07 10.42 32.70
CA TYR A 48 -4.65 11.51 33.58
C TYR A 48 -5.82 12.25 34.23
N VAL A 49 -6.89 12.53 33.48
CA VAL A 49 -8.09 13.19 34.00
C VAL A 49 -8.79 12.30 35.02
N PHE A 50 -8.95 11.02 34.73
CA PHE A 50 -9.55 10.09 35.68
C PHE A 50 -8.69 9.93 36.95
N ALA A 51 -7.36 9.84 36.81
CA ALA A 51 -6.45 9.79 37.94
C ALA A 51 -6.56 11.05 38.82
N ALA A 52 -6.70 12.23 38.21
CA ALA A 52 -6.92 13.47 38.95
C ALA A 52 -8.27 13.48 39.69
N ILE A 53 -9.35 13.02 39.05
CA ILE A 53 -10.67 12.91 39.68
C ILE A 53 -10.64 11.90 40.84
N ALA A 54 -9.96 10.76 40.68
CA ALA A 54 -9.78 9.79 41.75
C ALA A 54 -9.04 10.40 42.96
N LEU A 55 -8.07 11.28 42.72
CA LEU A 55 -7.35 12.01 43.76
C LEU A 55 -8.25 13.03 44.49
N VAL A 56 -9.18 13.68 43.77
CA VAL A 56 -10.15 14.62 44.34
C VAL A 56 -11.26 13.90 45.12
N SER A 57 -11.63 12.67 44.75
CA SER A 57 -12.64 11.86 45.46
C SER A 57 -12.10 11.11 46.67
N LEU A 58 -10.76 11.04 46.82
CA LEU A 58 -10.07 10.42 47.95
C LEU A 58 -10.58 10.91 49.34
N PRO A 59 -10.80 12.23 49.58
CA PRO A 59 -11.23 12.74 50.88
C PRO A 59 -12.66 12.32 51.25
N SER A 60 -13.58 12.36 50.27
CA SER A 60 -15.01 12.07 50.47
C SER A 60 -15.24 10.60 50.82
N ALA A 61 -14.39 9.73 50.32
CA ALA A 61 -14.59 8.30 50.43
C ALA A 61 -13.72 7.70 51.57
N ILE A 62 -12.76 8.45 52.12
CA ILE A 62 -12.21 8.24 53.47
C ILE A 62 -13.33 8.37 54.54
N GLN A 63 -14.31 9.26 54.34
CA GLN A 63 -15.45 9.40 55.27
C GLN A 63 -16.44 8.22 55.22
N GLY A 64 -16.53 7.51 54.08
CA GLY A 64 -17.40 6.33 53.89
C GLY A 64 -16.72 4.98 54.21
N GLY A 65 -15.43 4.99 54.58
CA GLY A 65 -14.64 3.79 54.84
C GLY A 65 -13.94 3.21 53.60
N VAL A 66 -12.79 2.56 53.82
CA VAL A 66 -11.88 2.07 52.76
C VAL A 66 -12.56 1.09 51.79
N ALA A 67 -13.48 0.26 52.27
CA ALA A 67 -14.17 -0.73 51.44
C ALA A 67 -15.09 -0.09 50.39
N ALA A 68 -15.82 0.97 50.75
CA ALA A 68 -16.69 1.69 49.81
C ALA A 68 -15.87 2.46 48.76
N LEU A 69 -14.71 3.00 49.17
CA LEU A 69 -13.72 3.63 48.29
C LEU A 69 -13.25 2.69 47.19
N VAL A 70 -12.77 1.51 47.60
CA VAL A 70 -12.19 0.51 46.70
C VAL A 70 -13.28 -0.05 45.78
N ALA A 71 -14.49 -0.29 46.30
CA ALA A 71 -15.61 -0.75 45.48
C ALA A 71 -16.03 0.28 44.42
N TRP A 72 -16.11 1.57 44.79
CA TRP A 72 -16.44 2.64 43.84
C TRP A 72 -15.36 2.81 42.76
N LEU A 73 -14.07 2.75 43.14
CA LEU A 73 -12.93 2.84 42.22
C LEU A 73 -12.85 1.62 41.29
N ALA A 74 -13.01 0.40 41.82
CA ALA A 74 -13.00 -0.81 40.99
C ALA A 74 -14.18 -0.84 40.01
N GLN A 75 -15.34 -0.34 40.42
CA GLN A 75 -16.55 -0.43 39.62
C GLN A 75 -16.65 0.67 38.57
N THR A 76 -16.53 1.95 38.94
CA THR A 76 -16.79 3.05 38.00
C THR A 76 -15.54 3.54 37.30
N PHE A 77 -14.43 3.65 38.03
CA PHE A 77 -13.17 4.15 37.49
C PHE A 77 -12.53 3.10 36.57
N LEU A 78 -12.38 1.85 37.03
CA LEU A 78 -11.76 0.81 36.23
C LEU A 78 -12.56 0.51 34.95
N GLN A 79 -13.89 0.53 35.02
CA GLN A 79 -14.77 0.28 33.87
C GLN A 79 -14.68 1.38 32.81
N LEU A 80 -14.71 2.66 33.21
CA LEU A 80 -14.62 3.78 32.28
C LEU A 80 -13.21 3.88 31.66
N VAL A 81 -12.17 3.56 32.44
CA VAL A 81 -10.79 3.46 31.94
C VAL A 81 -10.65 2.30 30.95
N LEU A 82 -11.19 1.11 31.25
CA LEU A 82 -11.14 -0.03 30.33
C LEU A 82 -11.78 0.31 28.98
N LEU A 83 -12.98 0.91 29.00
CA LEU A 83 -13.67 1.29 27.76
C LEU A 83 -12.87 2.33 26.96
N SER A 84 -12.27 3.31 27.64
CA SER A 84 -11.43 4.33 27.00
C SER A 84 -10.16 3.73 26.39
N VAL A 85 -9.46 2.87 27.11
CA VAL A 85 -8.20 2.24 26.63
C VAL A 85 -8.46 1.33 25.44
N ILE A 86 -9.56 0.57 25.45
CA ILE A 86 -9.96 -0.28 24.31
C ILE A 86 -10.19 0.57 23.06
N MET A 87 -10.91 1.68 23.19
CA MET A 87 -11.18 2.60 22.08
C MET A 87 -9.89 3.21 21.50
N VAL A 88 -8.94 3.59 22.35
CA VAL A 88 -7.60 4.05 21.93
C VAL A 88 -6.87 2.95 21.17
N GLY A 89 -6.84 1.74 21.72
CA GLY A 89 -6.14 0.60 21.13
C GLY A 89 -6.67 0.27 19.73
N GLN A 90 -7.99 0.29 19.55
CA GLN A 90 -8.64 0.09 18.26
C GLN A 90 -8.28 1.20 17.25
N LYS A 91 -8.26 2.47 17.68
CA LYS A 91 -7.85 3.60 16.82
C LYS A 91 -6.38 3.48 16.39
N VAL A 92 -5.48 3.15 17.30
CA VAL A 92 -4.04 2.99 17.00
C VAL A 92 -3.81 1.81 16.06
N ALA A 93 -4.51 0.69 16.28
CA ALA A 93 -4.46 -0.48 15.40
C ALA A 93 -4.99 -0.16 14.00
N ALA A 94 -6.10 0.58 13.89
CA ALA A 94 -6.65 1.02 12.62
C ALA A 94 -5.67 1.93 11.85
N ALA A 95 -5.06 2.91 12.51
CA ALA A 95 -4.07 3.79 11.90
C ALA A 95 -2.80 3.04 11.45
N ALA A 96 -2.35 2.05 12.23
CA ALA A 96 -1.23 1.19 11.85
C ALA A 96 -1.56 0.31 10.65
N SER A 97 -2.77 -0.25 10.62
CA SER A 97 -3.30 -1.03 9.48
C SER A 97 -3.38 -0.18 8.21
N ASP A 98 -3.88 1.05 8.31
CA ASP A 98 -3.93 2.01 7.20
C ASP A 98 -2.53 2.32 6.64
N LYS A 99 -1.56 2.55 7.53
CA LYS A 99 -0.16 2.79 7.13
C LYS A 99 0.41 1.57 6.40
N GLN A 100 0.16 0.37 6.92
CA GLN A 100 0.63 -0.86 6.31
C GLN A 100 -0.02 -1.08 4.94
N ALA A 101 -1.33 -0.88 4.81
CA ALA A 101 -2.05 -1.01 3.54
C ALA A 101 -1.48 -0.06 2.46
N LEU A 102 -1.16 1.18 2.86
CA LEU A 102 -0.56 2.17 1.95
C LEU A 102 0.88 1.80 1.56
N GLN A 103 1.68 1.24 2.47
CA GLN A 103 3.00 0.71 2.14
C GLN A 103 2.90 -0.48 1.18
N THR A 104 2.04 -1.46 1.45
CA THR A 104 1.82 -2.61 0.58
C THR A 104 1.35 -2.18 -0.82
N TYR A 105 0.50 -1.18 -0.93
CA TYR A 105 0.07 -0.64 -2.22
C TYR A 105 1.24 -0.06 -3.02
N LYS A 106 2.11 0.73 -2.37
CA LYS A 106 3.29 1.33 -3.01
C LYS A 106 4.31 0.27 -3.44
N ASP A 107 4.53 -0.73 -2.60
CA ASP A 107 5.44 -1.84 -2.90
C ASP A 107 4.91 -2.66 -4.10
N ALA A 108 3.60 -2.89 -4.18
CA ALA A 108 2.98 -3.54 -5.34
C ALA A 108 3.14 -2.72 -6.62
N GLU A 109 3.00 -1.39 -6.54
CA GLU A 109 3.24 -0.51 -7.70
C GLU A 109 4.70 -0.55 -8.17
N ALA A 110 5.65 -0.53 -7.23
CA ALA A 110 7.07 -0.66 -7.55
C ALA A 110 7.38 -2.02 -8.19
N LEU A 111 6.79 -3.09 -7.67
CA LEU A 111 6.97 -4.44 -8.22
C LEU A 111 6.44 -4.56 -9.65
N LEU A 112 5.30 -3.93 -9.95
CA LEU A 112 4.75 -3.89 -11.32
C LEU A 112 5.69 -3.18 -12.29
N LYS A 113 6.26 -2.03 -11.90
CA LYS A 113 7.25 -1.30 -12.73
C LYS A 113 8.49 -2.14 -12.99
N LEU A 114 9.02 -2.80 -11.94
CA LEU A 114 10.16 -3.71 -12.08
C LEU A 114 9.84 -4.88 -13.01
N GLN A 115 8.63 -5.44 -12.93
CA GLN A 115 8.21 -6.53 -13.82
C GLN A 115 8.17 -6.09 -15.29
N ASP A 116 7.73 -4.87 -15.57
CA ASP A 116 7.69 -4.33 -16.92
C ASP A 116 9.09 -4.01 -17.46
N GLU A 117 9.99 -3.48 -16.61
CA GLU A 117 11.41 -3.33 -16.96
C GLU A 117 12.07 -4.66 -17.28
N MET A 118 11.86 -5.68 -16.44
CA MET A 118 12.39 -7.03 -16.66
C MET A 118 11.88 -7.63 -17.97
N ARG A 119 10.59 -7.46 -18.29
CA ARG A 119 10.03 -7.88 -19.59
C ARG A 119 10.73 -7.20 -20.77
N ARG A 120 10.95 -5.89 -20.67
CA ARG A 120 11.66 -5.11 -21.70
C ARG A 120 13.10 -5.59 -21.89
N LEU A 121 13.81 -5.88 -20.80
CA LEU A 121 15.17 -6.41 -20.86
C LEU A 121 15.21 -7.77 -21.56
N ILE A 122 14.26 -8.66 -21.26
CA ILE A 122 14.17 -9.98 -21.90
C ILE A 122 13.92 -9.83 -23.41
N GLU A 123 13.03 -8.91 -23.81
CA GLU A 123 12.74 -8.65 -25.22
C GLU A 123 14.00 -8.16 -25.98
N ILE A 124 14.72 -7.19 -25.39
CA ILE A 124 16.00 -6.71 -25.96
C ILE A 124 17.01 -7.85 -26.08
N ASN A 125 17.17 -8.68 -25.04
CA ASN A 125 18.10 -9.82 -25.08
C ASN A 125 17.72 -10.83 -26.17
N ASN A 126 16.43 -11.11 -26.35
CA ASN A 126 15.96 -11.99 -27.43
C ASN A 126 16.30 -11.40 -28.80
N THR A 127 15.99 -10.12 -29.05
CA THR A 127 16.30 -9.45 -30.32
C THR A 127 17.80 -9.43 -30.61
N LEU A 128 18.64 -9.15 -29.60
CA LEU A 128 20.09 -9.19 -29.75
C LEU A 128 20.59 -10.61 -30.05
N THR A 129 20.00 -11.62 -29.41
CA THR A 129 20.34 -13.03 -29.65
C THR A 129 20.00 -13.45 -31.08
N GLU A 130 18.82 -13.04 -31.58
CA GLU A 130 18.42 -13.27 -32.98
C GLU A 130 19.35 -12.59 -33.98
N ALA A 131 19.72 -11.33 -33.73
CA ALA A 131 20.66 -10.58 -34.57
C ALA A 131 22.05 -11.24 -34.62
N ILE A 132 22.57 -11.69 -33.48
CA ILE A 132 23.83 -12.45 -33.41
C ILE A 132 23.70 -13.77 -34.17
N HIS A 133 22.60 -14.50 -34.02
CA HIS A 133 22.38 -15.75 -34.73
C HIS A 133 22.40 -15.55 -36.25
N GLY A 134 21.73 -14.51 -36.74
CA GLY A 134 21.73 -14.13 -38.16
C GLY A 134 23.13 -13.79 -38.68
N ALA A 135 23.86 -12.93 -37.96
CA ALA A 135 25.23 -12.54 -38.34
C ALA A 135 26.20 -13.73 -38.36
N VAL A 136 26.10 -14.64 -37.38
CA VAL A 136 26.90 -15.87 -37.33
C VAL A 136 26.57 -16.81 -38.50
N GLN A 137 25.29 -16.91 -38.88
CA GLN A 137 24.86 -17.74 -40.01
C GLN A 137 25.36 -17.19 -41.36
N GLU A 138 25.36 -15.87 -41.53
CA GLU A 138 25.88 -15.20 -42.70
C GLU A 138 27.41 -15.31 -42.81
N MET A 139 28.13 -15.21 -41.69
CA MET A 139 29.57 -15.52 -41.64
C MET A 139 29.88 -16.98 -41.97
N ARG A 140 29.03 -17.92 -41.54
CA ARG A 140 29.20 -19.36 -41.77
C ARG A 140 28.91 -19.79 -43.21
N ASN A 141 28.17 -19.00 -44.00
CA ASN A 141 27.79 -19.36 -45.36
C ASN A 141 28.61 -18.57 -46.42
N PRO A 142 29.85 -19.00 -46.75
CA PRO A 142 30.69 -18.30 -47.72
C PRO A 142 30.14 -18.33 -49.16
N ALA A 143 29.14 -19.17 -49.47
CA ALA A 143 28.55 -19.30 -50.80
C ALA A 143 27.70 -18.10 -51.24
N ALA A 144 27.26 -17.23 -50.31
CA ALA A 144 26.48 -16.02 -50.61
C ALA A 144 27.34 -14.78 -50.91
N ARG A 145 28.68 -14.86 -50.79
CA ARG A 145 29.61 -13.72 -50.99
C ARG A 145 29.98 -13.47 -52.45
N GLN A 146 29.04 -13.54 -53.39
CA GLN A 146 29.31 -13.13 -54.76
C GLN A 146 28.62 -11.80 -55.05
N PRO A 147 29.35 -10.66 -54.99
CA PRO A 147 28.82 -9.41 -55.51
C PRO A 147 28.69 -9.58 -57.03
N SER A 148 27.47 -9.44 -57.51
CA SER A 148 27.17 -9.28 -58.93
C SER A 148 27.90 -8.02 -59.45
N VAL A 149 29.10 -8.22 -60.01
CA VAL A 149 29.77 -7.21 -60.83
C VAL A 149 29.02 -7.16 -62.16
N THR A 150 28.04 -6.27 -62.20
CA THR A 150 27.32 -5.91 -63.42
C THR A 150 28.23 -5.05 -64.31
N GLY A 151 28.52 -5.58 -65.51
CA GLY A 151 28.70 -4.79 -66.73
C GLY A 151 30.09 -4.23 -67.00
N GLU A 152 30.85 -4.88 -67.88
CA GLU A 152 31.56 -4.15 -68.93
C GLU A 152 31.62 -4.99 -70.22
N SER A 153 30.77 -4.61 -71.17
CA SER A 153 30.70 -5.14 -72.53
C SER A 153 31.99 -4.83 -73.29
N ARG A 154 32.60 -5.82 -73.94
CA ARG A 154 33.63 -5.58 -74.97
C ARG A 154 33.29 -6.37 -76.23
N PRO A 155 33.22 -5.72 -77.41
CA PRO A 155 32.70 -6.33 -78.62
C PRO A 155 33.70 -7.32 -79.20
N GLN A 156 33.18 -8.42 -79.74
CA GLN A 156 33.95 -9.33 -80.59
C GLN A 156 34.47 -8.55 -81.80
N THR A 157 35.78 -8.66 -82.06
CA THR A 157 36.33 -8.30 -83.37
C THR A 157 37.32 -9.37 -83.81
N ARG A 158 36.88 -10.08 -84.85
CA ARG A 158 37.62 -10.80 -85.88
C ARG A 158 38.09 -12.24 -85.62
#